data_AF-A0A7W1ZVJ4-F1
#
_entry.id   AF-A0A7W1ZVJ4-F1
#
_cell.length_a   1.000
_cell.length_b   1.000
_cell.length_c   1.000
_cell.angle_alpha   90.00
_cell.angle_beta   90.00
_cell.angle_gamma   90.00
#
_symmetry.space_group_name_H-M   'P 1'
#
loop_
_entity.id
_entity.type
_entity.pdbx_description
1 polymer ?
#
loop_
_entity_poly.entity_id
_entity_poly.type
_entity_poly.pdbx_seq_one_letter_code
_entity_poly.pdbx_strand_id
1 'polypeptide(L)'
;MRIISFIVALTITLALIIVLNYPLGSLPPLGKFISPQQGFWQNAEPVNKDFSASLNFPSLKKPADVFFDERLVPHVFVEDENDAYFIQGYLHAKFRLWQMEFQTHAAAGRLSEVLGPGPDSAYLNNDRNMRRLGMVYGAKRSLLEMEKDEDTKKEIDAYTDGVNNYISSLTESSLPLEYRLLNYHPEKWTNLKTSLFLKYMSYDLTGSENDIEYTNAKSFFSEEDFNKLYPAFQDSLDPIVPKGTVFSAPEVHPVAPADADTAYFNWKGVSSLQPAKTDKDNGSNNWAISGAKTKSGRPILCNDPHLGLNLPSLWYEMQISTPSYNSYGVSFPGAPAIIIGFNDSIAWGVTNAARDVRDYYKIQFRDKLKTQYLFNGQWKNAEQTVETYLMKDGSVLYDTVAYT
;
A
#
# COMPACT_ATOMS: atom_id res chain seq x y z
N MET A 1 -31.12 -46.45 31.38
CA MET A 1 -30.28 -46.42 30.16
C MET A 1 -30.47 -45.16 29.31
N ARG A 2 -31.70 -44.72 28.98
CA ARG A 2 -31.92 -43.52 28.13
C ARG A 2 -31.36 -42.21 28.67
N ILE A 3 -31.39 -41.99 29.99
CA ILE A 3 -30.84 -40.77 30.63
C ILE A 3 -29.32 -40.70 30.47
N ILE A 4 -28.61 -41.82 30.62
CA ILE A 4 -27.15 -41.86 30.45
C ILE A 4 -26.78 -41.54 29.00
N SER A 5 -27.45 -42.17 28.03
CA SER A 5 -27.25 -41.87 26.60
C SER A 5 -27.55 -40.41 26.27
N PHE A 6 -28.60 -39.82 26.87
CA PHE A 6 -28.91 -38.40 26.72
C PHE A 6 -27.82 -37.50 27.30
N ILE A 7 -27.35 -37.76 28.52
CA ILE A 7 -26.29 -36.96 29.17
C ILE A 7 -24.98 -37.04 28.37
N VAL A 8 -24.63 -38.23 27.86
CA VAL A 8 -23.43 -38.41 27.02
C VAL A 8 -23.57 -37.62 25.72
N ALA A 9 -24.70 -37.74 25.02
CA ALA A 9 -24.94 -37.00 23.79
C ALA A 9 -24.95 -35.47 24.01
N LEU A 10 -25.57 -35.00 25.09
CA LEU A 10 -25.59 -33.58 25.47
C LEU A 10 -24.18 -33.07 25.78
N THR A 11 -23.42 -33.80 26.59
CA THR A 11 -22.04 -33.44 26.94
C THR A 11 -21.15 -33.38 25.71
N ILE A 12 -21.22 -34.37 24.82
CA ILE A 12 -20.47 -34.37 23.56
C ILE A 12 -20.88 -33.18 22.69
N THR A 13 -22.17 -32.91 22.56
CA THR A 13 -22.68 -31.79 21.77
C THR A 13 -22.20 -30.45 22.31
N LEU A 14 -22.30 -30.23 23.63
CA LEU A 14 -21.81 -29.01 24.28
C LEU A 14 -20.29 -28.87 24.13
N ALA A 15 -19.54 -29.96 24.32
CA ALA A 15 -18.09 -29.97 24.13
C ALA A 15 -17.72 -29.61 22.69
N LEU A 16 -18.41 -30.16 21.69
CA LEU A 16 -18.19 -29.83 20.28
C LEU A 16 -18.50 -28.35 19.99
N ILE A 17 -19.62 -27.83 20.50
CA ILE A 17 -19.98 -26.42 20.34
C ILE A 17 -18.92 -25.51 20.94
N ILE A 18 -18.44 -25.83 22.14
CA ILE A 18 -17.40 -25.03 22.81
C ILE A 18 -16.09 -25.13 22.03
N VAL A 19 -15.58 -26.33 21.80
CA VAL A 19 -14.27 -26.56 21.18
C VAL A 19 -14.21 -25.99 19.76
N LEU A 20 -15.25 -26.20 18.94
CA LEU A 20 -15.26 -25.74 17.55
C LEU A 20 -15.45 -24.23 17.44
N ASN A 21 -15.88 -23.53 18.48
CA ASN A 21 -15.99 -22.06 18.48
C ASN A 21 -14.67 -21.35 18.84
N TYR A 22 -13.61 -22.10 19.16
CA TYR A 22 -12.26 -21.58 19.33
C TYR A 22 -11.35 -22.05 18.18
N PRO A 23 -10.34 -21.25 17.80
CA PRO A 23 -9.36 -21.69 16.81
C PRO A 23 -8.56 -22.89 17.32
N LEU A 24 -8.29 -23.85 16.42
CA LEU A 24 -7.53 -25.06 16.71
C LEU A 24 -6.23 -25.04 15.90
N GLY A 25 -5.14 -24.57 16.51
CA GLY A 25 -3.89 -24.33 15.81
C GLY A 25 -4.06 -23.25 14.73
N SER A 26 -3.79 -23.60 13.48
CA SER A 26 -3.97 -22.70 12.33
C SER A 26 -5.39 -22.69 11.75
N LEU A 27 -6.28 -23.58 12.23
CA LEU A 27 -7.66 -23.64 11.73
C LEU A 27 -8.50 -22.50 12.31
N PRO A 28 -9.40 -21.89 11.51
CA PRO A 28 -10.40 -20.97 12.04
C PRO A 28 -11.29 -21.67 13.07
N PRO A 29 -12.03 -20.91 13.90
CA PRO A 29 -13.08 -21.46 14.76
C PRO A 29 -14.18 -22.11 13.90
N LEU A 30 -14.03 -23.41 13.63
CA LEU A 30 -14.81 -24.17 12.65
C LEU A 30 -16.32 -24.06 12.87
N GLY A 31 -16.78 -24.05 14.12
CA GLY A 31 -18.20 -23.95 14.48
C GLY A 31 -18.82 -22.64 14.00
N LYS A 32 -18.13 -21.50 14.22
CA LYS A 32 -18.54 -20.20 13.68
C LYS A 32 -18.37 -20.16 12.16
N PHE A 33 -17.22 -20.66 11.68
CA PHE A 33 -16.86 -20.59 10.27
C PHE A 33 -17.84 -21.33 9.36
N ILE A 34 -18.28 -22.54 9.72
CA ILE A 34 -19.23 -23.34 8.92
C ILE A 34 -20.69 -23.10 9.28
N SER A 35 -20.98 -22.19 10.21
CA SER A 35 -22.34 -21.85 10.63
C SER A 35 -23.18 -21.42 9.42
N PRO A 36 -24.36 -22.02 9.17
CA PRO A 36 -25.21 -21.58 8.07
C PRO A 36 -25.68 -20.13 8.22
N GLN A 37 -25.79 -19.60 9.44
CA GLN A 37 -26.33 -18.26 9.72
C GLN A 37 -25.26 -17.16 9.73
N GLN A 38 -24.03 -17.48 10.13
CA GLN A 38 -22.96 -16.50 10.38
C GLN A 38 -21.63 -16.91 9.74
N GLY A 39 -21.54 -18.10 9.18
CA GLY A 39 -20.35 -18.65 8.56
C GLY A 39 -20.23 -18.31 7.08
N PHE A 40 -19.18 -18.81 6.45
CA PHE A 40 -18.75 -18.40 5.11
C PHE A 40 -19.82 -18.55 4.02
N TRP A 41 -20.83 -19.40 4.24
CA TRP A 41 -21.99 -19.54 3.37
C TRP A 41 -22.72 -18.22 3.10
N GLN A 42 -22.69 -17.29 4.06
CA GLN A 42 -23.29 -15.97 3.94
C GLN A 42 -22.55 -15.02 2.99
N ASN A 43 -21.31 -15.37 2.58
CA ASN A 43 -20.56 -14.61 1.58
C ASN A 43 -20.96 -14.95 0.14
N ALA A 44 -21.75 -16.01 -0.07
CA ALA A 44 -22.20 -16.38 -1.40
C ALA A 44 -23.22 -15.36 -1.94
N GLU A 45 -23.04 -14.98 -3.21
CA GLU A 45 -23.89 -14.01 -3.88
C GLU A 45 -24.64 -14.66 -5.06
N PRO A 46 -25.87 -14.24 -5.36
CA PRO A 46 -26.55 -14.66 -6.59
C PRO A 46 -25.72 -14.31 -7.83
N VAL A 47 -25.71 -15.20 -8.83
CA VAL A 47 -24.97 -14.99 -10.10
C VAL A 47 -25.43 -13.73 -10.84
N ASN A 48 -26.69 -13.34 -10.65
CA ASN A 48 -27.32 -12.17 -11.26
C ASN A 48 -27.53 -11.03 -10.25
N LYS A 49 -26.70 -10.94 -9.21
CA LYS A 49 -26.79 -9.87 -8.23
C LYS A 49 -26.49 -8.52 -8.90
N ASP A 50 -27.44 -7.61 -8.79
CA ASP A 50 -27.25 -6.21 -9.15
C ASP A 50 -26.66 -5.45 -7.95
N PHE A 51 -25.56 -4.75 -8.17
CA PHE A 51 -24.91 -3.91 -7.17
C PHE A 51 -25.24 -2.43 -7.32
N SER A 52 -25.98 -2.06 -8.36
CA SER A 52 -26.46 -0.71 -8.59
C SER A 52 -27.37 -0.29 -7.44
N ALA A 53 -27.16 0.93 -6.94
CA ALA A 53 -27.91 1.45 -5.80
C ALA A 53 -27.86 2.97 -5.75
N SER A 54 -28.95 3.56 -5.26
CA SER A 54 -28.93 4.93 -4.74
C SER A 54 -28.54 4.88 -3.28
N LEU A 55 -27.32 5.32 -2.98
CA LEU A 55 -26.73 5.32 -1.65
C LEU A 55 -27.03 6.64 -0.95
N ASN A 56 -27.59 6.54 0.27
CA ASN A 56 -27.93 7.70 1.08
C ASN A 56 -27.45 7.47 2.51
N PHE A 57 -26.34 8.11 2.87
CA PHE A 57 -25.77 8.05 4.21
C PHE A 57 -25.93 9.40 4.91
N PRO A 58 -26.04 9.43 6.26
CA PRO A 58 -26.13 10.70 7.01
C PRO A 58 -24.97 11.67 6.76
N SER A 59 -23.80 11.17 6.37
CA SER A 59 -22.61 11.97 6.07
C SER A 59 -22.61 12.58 4.66
N LEU A 60 -23.47 12.11 3.77
CA LEU A 60 -23.60 12.68 2.43
C LEU A 60 -24.45 13.95 2.48
N LYS A 61 -24.11 14.93 1.65
CA LYS A 61 -24.98 16.10 1.44
C LYS A 61 -26.19 15.75 0.60
N LYS A 62 -26.02 14.86 -0.39
CA LYS A 62 -27.08 14.36 -1.27
C LYS A 62 -26.90 12.86 -1.56
N PRO A 63 -27.98 12.15 -1.95
CA PRO A 63 -27.84 10.76 -2.37
C PRO A 63 -26.86 10.62 -3.54
N ALA A 64 -26.13 9.50 -3.56
CA ALA A 64 -25.20 9.12 -4.61
C ALA A 64 -25.79 7.96 -5.42
N ASP A 65 -25.90 8.11 -6.73
CA ASP A 65 -26.34 7.03 -7.60
C ASP A 65 -25.12 6.26 -8.12
N VAL A 66 -25.08 4.97 -7.84
CA VAL A 66 -24.01 4.07 -8.32
C VAL A 66 -24.62 3.05 -9.26
N PHE A 67 -24.16 3.03 -10.50
CA PHE A 67 -24.53 2.05 -11.51
C PHE A 67 -23.36 1.09 -11.77
N PHE A 68 -23.62 -0.21 -11.86
CA PHE A 68 -22.60 -1.19 -12.25
C PHE A 68 -22.85 -1.66 -13.68
N ASP A 69 -21.81 -1.57 -14.54
CA ASP A 69 -21.88 -2.11 -15.89
C ASP A 69 -21.75 -3.65 -15.92
N GLU A 70 -21.80 -4.24 -17.12
CA GLU A 70 -21.67 -5.69 -17.33
C GLU A 70 -20.32 -6.28 -16.90
N ARG A 71 -19.29 -5.46 -16.74
CA ARG A 71 -17.96 -5.83 -16.23
C ARG A 71 -17.83 -5.60 -14.73
N LEU A 72 -18.91 -5.15 -14.07
CA LEU A 72 -18.96 -4.73 -12.67
C LEU A 72 -18.08 -3.51 -12.37
N VAL A 73 -17.92 -2.61 -13.34
CA VAL A 73 -17.31 -1.30 -13.11
C VAL A 73 -18.35 -0.35 -12.50
N PRO A 74 -18.10 0.26 -11.34
CA PRO A 74 -18.98 1.26 -10.79
C PRO A 74 -18.85 2.60 -11.52
N HIS A 75 -20.01 3.16 -11.86
CA HIS A 75 -20.20 4.51 -12.35
C HIS A 75 -20.90 5.30 -11.25
N VAL A 76 -20.16 6.20 -10.60
CA VAL A 76 -20.63 6.98 -9.45
C VAL A 76 -21.08 8.36 -9.92
N PHE A 77 -22.33 8.70 -9.64
CA PHE A 77 -22.93 10.00 -9.89
C PHE A 77 -23.29 10.67 -8.57
N VAL A 78 -22.66 11.80 -8.28
CA VAL A 78 -22.86 12.58 -7.05
C VAL A 78 -22.97 14.05 -7.40
N GLU A 79 -23.61 14.84 -6.53
CA GLU A 79 -23.73 16.28 -6.74
C GLU A 79 -22.62 17.10 -6.06
N ASP A 80 -21.93 16.53 -5.08
CA ASP A 80 -20.84 17.16 -4.33
C ASP A 80 -19.55 16.36 -4.49
N GLU A 81 -18.43 17.07 -4.68
CA GLU A 81 -17.12 16.43 -4.88
C GLU A 81 -16.66 15.67 -3.64
N ASN A 82 -16.95 16.18 -2.43
CA ASN A 82 -16.53 15.52 -1.20
C ASN A 82 -17.32 14.23 -0.95
N ASP A 83 -18.61 14.23 -1.33
CA ASP A 83 -19.44 13.01 -1.34
C ASP A 83 -18.85 11.95 -2.29
N ALA A 84 -18.20 12.36 -3.38
CA ALA A 84 -17.54 11.44 -4.32
C ALA A 84 -16.44 10.61 -3.65
N TYR A 85 -15.57 11.25 -2.86
CA TYR A 85 -14.49 10.57 -2.14
C TYR A 85 -15.03 9.64 -1.06
N PHE A 86 -16.09 10.03 -0.35
CA PHE A 86 -16.79 9.15 0.57
C PHE A 86 -17.31 7.89 -0.13
N ILE A 87 -18.01 8.04 -1.25
CA ILE A 87 -18.56 6.89 -1.98
C ILE A 87 -17.44 6.01 -2.55
N GLN A 88 -16.35 6.62 -3.06
CA GLN A 88 -15.18 5.87 -3.50
C GLN A 88 -14.59 5.02 -2.36
N GLY A 89 -14.39 5.60 -1.18
CA GLY A 89 -13.92 4.87 0.00
C GLY A 89 -14.85 3.74 0.42
N TYR A 90 -16.16 4.00 0.42
CA TYR A 90 -17.19 2.98 0.71
C TYR A 90 -17.14 1.82 -0.28
N LEU A 91 -17.04 2.09 -1.59
CA LEU A 91 -16.97 1.05 -2.63
C LEU A 91 -15.65 0.27 -2.58
N HIS A 92 -14.51 0.95 -2.41
CA HIS A 92 -13.22 0.29 -2.21
C HIS A 92 -13.29 -0.66 -1.01
N ALA A 93 -13.83 -0.22 0.12
CA ALA A 93 -14.02 -1.08 1.28
C ALA A 93 -14.96 -2.25 0.97
N LYS A 94 -16.14 -1.97 0.37
CA LYS A 94 -17.14 -2.99 0.06
C LYS A 94 -16.58 -4.17 -0.73
N PHE A 95 -15.71 -3.90 -1.70
CA PHE A 95 -15.19 -4.92 -2.60
C PHE A 95 -13.77 -5.37 -2.29
N ARG A 96 -12.96 -4.57 -1.59
CA ARG A 96 -11.51 -4.77 -1.43
C ARG A 96 -11.00 -4.60 0.01
N LEU A 97 -11.88 -4.61 1.02
CA LEU A 97 -11.49 -4.34 2.42
C LEU A 97 -10.27 -5.15 2.90
N TRP A 98 -10.27 -6.47 2.67
CA TRP A 98 -9.15 -7.31 3.09
C TRP A 98 -7.84 -6.96 2.37
N GLN A 99 -7.88 -6.68 1.06
CA GLN A 99 -6.71 -6.22 0.30
C GLN A 99 -6.14 -4.94 0.91
N MET A 100 -7.00 -3.95 1.16
CA MET A 100 -6.62 -2.67 1.75
C MET A 100 -5.98 -2.85 3.13
N GLU A 101 -6.57 -3.69 3.97
CA GLU A 101 -6.09 -3.94 5.32
C GLU A 101 -4.78 -4.73 5.34
N PHE A 102 -4.68 -5.79 4.55
CA PHE A 102 -3.49 -6.62 4.46
C PHE A 102 -2.28 -5.84 3.94
N GLN A 103 -2.45 -5.04 2.88
CA GLN A 103 -1.37 -4.22 2.32
C GLN A 103 -0.88 -3.18 3.33
N THR A 104 -1.78 -2.54 4.08
CA THR A 104 -1.39 -1.56 5.09
C THR A 104 -0.77 -2.21 6.34
N HIS A 105 -1.14 -3.45 6.69
CA HIS A 105 -0.44 -4.22 7.72
C HIS A 105 0.96 -4.66 7.26
N ALA A 106 1.10 -5.09 6.01
CA ALA A 106 2.40 -5.41 5.43
C ALA A 106 3.32 -4.20 5.45
N ALA A 107 2.83 -3.05 4.97
CA ALA A 107 3.54 -1.77 4.98
C ALA A 107 3.88 -1.31 6.40
N ALA A 108 2.91 -1.39 7.31
CA ALA A 108 3.15 -0.99 8.69
C ALA A 108 4.12 -1.93 9.41
N GLY A 109 4.35 -3.15 8.92
CA GLY A 109 5.06 -4.18 9.67
C GLY A 109 4.24 -4.67 10.85
N ARG A 110 3.06 -5.21 10.54
CA ARG A 110 2.05 -5.74 11.46
C ARG A 110 1.48 -7.10 11.00
N LEU A 111 2.15 -7.81 10.09
CA LEU A 111 1.67 -9.10 9.60
C LEU A 111 1.61 -10.14 10.72
N SER A 112 2.56 -10.09 11.66
CA SER A 112 2.64 -11.02 12.77
C SER A 112 1.47 -10.92 13.75
N GLU A 113 0.77 -9.78 13.78
CA GLU A 113 -0.45 -9.57 14.56
C GLU A 113 -1.58 -10.49 14.10
N VAL A 114 -1.65 -10.76 12.79
CA VAL A 114 -2.76 -11.51 12.16
C VAL A 114 -2.35 -12.96 11.82
N LEU A 115 -1.10 -13.15 11.40
CA LEU A 115 -0.58 -14.41 10.87
C LEU A 115 0.38 -15.13 11.83
N GLY A 116 0.79 -14.48 12.93
CA GLY A 116 1.87 -14.96 13.79
C GLY A 116 3.24 -14.77 13.13
N PRO A 117 4.33 -15.29 13.71
CA PRO A 117 5.68 -15.06 13.21
C PRO A 117 5.93 -15.63 11.80
N GLY A 118 5.12 -16.60 11.37
CA GLY A 118 5.29 -17.32 10.10
C GLY A 118 6.40 -18.37 10.14
N PRO A 119 6.55 -19.17 9.06
CA PRO A 119 7.64 -20.13 8.92
C PRO A 119 8.99 -19.41 9.07
N ASP A 120 9.89 -19.94 9.91
CA ASP A 120 11.21 -19.35 10.17
C ASP A 120 11.18 -17.85 10.54
N SER A 121 10.10 -17.40 11.19
CA SER A 121 9.85 -15.99 11.54
C SER A 121 9.75 -15.04 10.34
N ALA A 122 9.41 -15.53 9.14
CA ALA A 122 9.36 -14.73 7.92
C ALA A 122 8.46 -13.48 8.04
N TYR A 123 7.28 -13.59 8.65
CA TYR A 123 6.36 -12.46 8.80
C TYR A 123 6.84 -11.46 9.85
N LEU A 124 7.39 -11.95 10.97
CA LEU A 124 8.02 -11.08 11.97
C LEU A 124 9.25 -10.35 11.41
N ASN A 125 10.03 -11.02 10.56
CA ASN A 125 11.20 -10.41 9.92
C ASN A 125 10.77 -9.35 8.90
N ASN A 126 9.71 -9.58 8.13
CA ASN A 126 9.09 -8.54 7.32
C ASN A 126 8.69 -7.33 8.18
N ASP A 127 8.01 -7.58 9.30
CA ASP A 127 7.55 -6.52 10.18
C ASP A 127 8.71 -5.67 10.69
N ARG A 128 9.77 -6.32 11.20
CA ARG A 128 11.00 -5.64 11.65
C ARG A 128 11.66 -4.84 10.54
N ASN A 129 11.72 -5.40 9.33
CA ASN A 129 12.33 -4.71 8.18
C ASN A 129 11.55 -3.45 7.82
N MET A 130 10.22 -3.51 7.77
CA MET A 130 9.38 -2.35 7.46
C MET A 130 9.45 -1.26 8.53
N ARG A 131 9.52 -1.64 9.82
CA ARG A 131 9.77 -0.69 10.91
C ARG A 131 11.15 -0.03 10.82
N ARG A 132 12.21 -0.81 10.57
CA ARG A 132 13.58 -0.30 10.47
C ARG A 132 13.83 0.54 9.22
N LEU A 133 13.15 0.22 8.12
CA LEU A 133 13.10 1.06 6.93
C LEU A 133 12.46 2.43 7.22
N GLY A 134 11.71 2.55 8.32
CA GLY A 134 11.00 3.76 8.69
C GLY A 134 9.69 3.93 7.94
N MET A 135 9.04 2.85 7.50
CA MET A 135 7.80 2.95 6.70
C MET A 135 6.72 3.74 7.43
N VAL A 136 6.49 3.43 8.70
CA VAL A 136 5.49 4.12 9.53
C VAL A 136 5.93 5.53 9.88
N TYR A 137 7.23 5.74 10.10
CA TYR A 137 7.81 7.05 10.34
C TYR A 137 7.58 7.99 9.14
N GLY A 138 7.93 7.52 7.94
CA GLY A 138 7.74 8.24 6.68
C GLY A 138 6.27 8.48 6.36
N ALA A 139 5.38 7.52 6.63
CA ALA A 139 3.94 7.69 6.46
C ALA A 139 3.38 8.76 7.41
N LYS A 140 3.76 8.77 8.69
CA LYS A 140 3.33 9.82 9.64
C LYS A 140 3.78 11.21 9.18
N ARG A 141 5.03 11.36 8.75
CA ARG A 141 5.53 12.64 8.22
C ARG A 141 4.81 13.06 6.94
N SER A 142 4.55 12.12 6.03
CA SER A 142 3.83 12.41 4.79
C SER A 142 2.39 12.84 5.08
N LEU A 143 1.72 12.17 6.02
CA LEU A 143 0.38 12.57 6.45
C LEU A 143 0.37 13.98 7.03
N LEU A 144 1.35 14.33 7.88
CA LEU A 144 1.45 15.70 8.42
C LEU A 144 1.57 16.75 7.32
N GLU A 145 2.28 16.47 6.24
CA GLU A 145 2.36 17.38 5.08
C GLU A 145 1.07 17.39 4.25
N MET A 146 0.46 16.23 4.01
CA MET A 146 -0.83 16.11 3.32
C MET A 146 -1.92 16.90 4.03
N GLU A 147 -1.95 16.87 5.36
CA GLU A 147 -2.97 17.55 6.17
C GLU A 147 -2.78 19.07 6.30
N LYS A 148 -1.65 19.63 5.84
CA LYS A 148 -1.47 21.09 5.75
C LYS A 148 -2.28 21.71 4.62
N ASP A 149 -2.55 20.95 3.57
CA ASP A 149 -3.43 21.36 2.49
C ASP A 149 -4.87 21.02 2.86
N GLU A 150 -5.71 22.06 3.01
CA GLU A 150 -7.07 21.89 3.51
C GLU A 150 -7.94 21.04 2.58
N ASP A 151 -7.71 21.11 1.27
CA ASP A 151 -8.48 20.36 0.30
C ASP A 151 -8.07 18.89 0.34
N THR A 152 -6.77 18.57 0.22
CA THR A 152 -6.24 17.21 0.41
C THR A 152 -6.74 16.58 1.71
N LYS A 153 -6.75 17.34 2.81
CA LYS A 153 -7.28 16.86 4.08
C LYS A 153 -8.75 16.46 3.99
N LYS A 154 -9.61 17.32 3.44
CA LYS A 154 -11.05 17.04 3.28
C LYS A 154 -11.29 15.79 2.43
N GLU A 155 -10.55 15.65 1.34
CA GLU A 155 -10.68 14.50 0.43
C GLU A 155 -10.33 13.17 1.12
N ILE A 156 -9.20 13.15 1.85
CA ILE A 156 -8.77 11.94 2.56
C ILE A 156 -9.68 11.65 3.77
N ASP A 157 -10.15 12.68 4.48
CA ASP A 157 -11.12 12.52 5.58
C ASP A 157 -12.43 11.90 5.05
N ALA A 158 -12.97 12.42 3.94
CA ALA A 158 -14.18 11.90 3.33
C ALA A 158 -14.03 10.45 2.86
N TYR A 159 -12.91 10.13 2.20
CA TYR A 159 -12.57 8.76 1.81
C TYR A 159 -12.52 7.82 3.03
N THR A 160 -11.83 8.24 4.09
CA THR A 160 -11.72 7.48 5.34
C THR A 160 -13.08 7.25 5.98
N ASP A 161 -13.96 8.26 6.00
CA ASP A 161 -15.32 8.14 6.52
C ASP A 161 -16.16 7.15 5.71
N GLY A 162 -16.00 7.13 4.38
CA GLY A 162 -16.64 6.15 3.50
C GLY A 162 -16.22 4.72 3.79
N VAL A 163 -14.90 4.49 3.93
CA VAL A 163 -14.35 3.18 4.32
C VAL A 163 -14.90 2.74 5.68
N ASN A 164 -14.86 3.65 6.66
CA ASN A 164 -15.33 3.37 8.01
C ASN A 164 -16.84 3.17 8.09
N ASN A 165 -17.63 3.81 7.22
CA ASN A 165 -19.06 3.57 7.11
C ASN A 165 -19.32 2.11 6.73
N TYR A 166 -18.62 1.58 5.72
CA TYR A 166 -18.72 0.16 5.37
C TYR A 166 -18.28 -0.74 6.53
N ILE A 167 -17.11 -0.49 7.12
CA ILE A 167 -16.61 -1.27 8.27
C ILE A 167 -17.64 -1.32 9.40
N SER A 168 -18.25 -0.17 9.73
CA SER A 168 -19.25 -0.07 10.80
C SER A 168 -20.57 -0.79 10.51
N SER A 169 -20.87 -1.01 9.23
CA SER A 169 -22.07 -1.74 8.80
C SER A 169 -21.91 -3.26 8.87
N LEU A 170 -20.68 -3.77 9.07
CA LEU A 170 -20.40 -5.19 9.07
C LEU A 170 -20.96 -5.88 10.32
N THR A 171 -21.63 -6.99 10.09
CA THR A 171 -22.02 -7.97 11.11
C THR A 171 -21.19 -9.24 10.93
N GLU A 172 -21.26 -10.16 11.90
CA GLU A 172 -20.62 -11.49 11.78
C GLU A 172 -20.99 -12.19 10.46
N SER A 173 -22.24 -12.08 10.03
CA SER A 173 -22.73 -12.71 8.80
C SER A 173 -22.33 -11.98 7.52
N SER A 174 -21.87 -10.73 7.60
CA SER A 174 -21.44 -9.95 6.43
C SER A 174 -19.93 -9.69 6.34
N LEU A 175 -19.15 -10.13 7.34
CA LEU A 175 -17.68 -10.05 7.29
C LEU A 175 -17.13 -10.72 6.02
N PRO A 176 -16.16 -10.12 5.31
CA PRO A 176 -15.51 -10.79 4.19
C PRO A 176 -14.85 -12.11 4.63
N LEU A 177 -14.66 -13.02 3.68
CA LEU A 177 -14.25 -14.40 3.95
C LEU A 177 -12.93 -14.49 4.72
N GLU A 178 -11.96 -13.65 4.37
CA GLU A 178 -10.60 -13.66 4.90
C GLU A 178 -10.57 -13.35 6.40
N TYR A 179 -11.41 -12.41 6.84
CA TYR A 179 -11.60 -12.10 8.27
C TYR A 179 -12.06 -13.31 9.07
N ARG A 180 -13.01 -14.09 8.52
CA ARG A 180 -13.53 -15.30 9.17
C ARG A 180 -12.50 -16.43 9.17
N LEU A 181 -11.76 -16.59 8.08
CA LEU A 181 -10.68 -17.58 7.96
C LEU A 181 -9.55 -17.31 8.95
N LEU A 182 -9.22 -16.05 9.16
CA LEU A 182 -8.09 -15.66 10.01
C LEU A 182 -8.49 -15.43 11.47
N ASN A 183 -9.79 -15.45 11.77
CA ASN A 183 -10.39 -15.06 13.06
C ASN A 183 -9.93 -13.66 13.48
N TYR A 184 -10.07 -12.73 12.55
CA TYR A 184 -9.63 -11.34 12.65
C TYR A 184 -10.81 -10.42 12.30
N HIS A 185 -10.93 -9.27 12.95
CA HIS A 185 -11.92 -8.26 12.63
C HIS A 185 -11.22 -7.01 12.10
N PRO A 186 -11.81 -6.33 11.09
CA PRO A 186 -11.20 -5.14 10.52
C PRO A 186 -11.10 -4.02 11.56
N GLU A 187 -9.94 -3.37 11.62
CA GLU A 187 -9.80 -2.14 12.41
C GLU A 187 -10.25 -0.91 11.59
N LYS A 188 -10.63 0.17 12.28
CA LYS A 188 -11.02 1.41 11.61
C LYS A 188 -9.92 1.88 10.64
N TRP A 189 -10.34 2.34 9.47
CA TRP A 189 -9.47 3.04 8.55
C TRP A 189 -9.11 4.41 9.10
N THR A 190 -7.86 4.82 8.92
CA THR A 190 -7.37 6.14 9.32
C THR A 190 -6.63 6.75 8.14
N ASN A 191 -6.51 8.07 8.09
CA ASN A 191 -5.72 8.74 7.05
C ASN A 191 -4.26 8.24 7.02
N LEU A 192 -3.74 7.78 8.16
CA LEU A 192 -2.42 7.14 8.24
C LEU A 192 -2.35 5.86 7.39
N LYS A 193 -3.43 5.07 7.31
CA LYS A 193 -3.46 3.89 6.43
C LYS A 193 -3.39 4.27 4.96
N THR A 194 -4.06 5.34 4.55
CA THR A 194 -3.92 5.90 3.19
C THR A 194 -2.46 6.31 2.93
N SER A 195 -1.84 7.04 3.86
CA SER A 195 -0.44 7.46 3.74
C SER A 195 0.55 6.28 3.73
N LEU A 196 0.30 5.26 4.56
CA LEU A 196 1.08 4.01 4.59
C LEU A 196 1.00 3.28 3.25
N PHE A 197 -0.20 3.15 2.69
CA PHE A 197 -0.40 2.53 1.39
C PHE A 197 0.40 3.28 0.31
N LEU A 198 0.29 4.61 0.24
CA LEU A 198 1.03 5.41 -0.73
C LEU A 198 2.55 5.32 -0.54
N LYS A 199 3.04 5.23 0.70
CA LYS A 199 4.47 5.01 0.96
C LYS A 199 4.94 3.62 0.57
N TYR A 200 4.11 2.61 0.79
CA TYR A 200 4.40 1.25 0.33
C TYR A 200 4.43 1.17 -1.20
N MET A 201 3.51 1.84 -1.89
CA MET A 201 3.54 1.98 -3.36
C MET A 201 4.80 2.69 -3.84
N SER A 202 5.24 3.74 -3.12
CA SER A 202 6.52 4.41 -3.43
C SER A 202 7.69 3.45 -3.29
N TYR A 203 7.73 2.66 -2.20
CA TYR A 203 8.77 1.66 -1.99
C TYR A 203 8.77 0.56 -3.06
N ASP A 204 7.61 0.06 -3.45
CA ASP A 204 7.48 -0.96 -4.50
C ASP A 204 7.99 -0.44 -5.86
N LEU A 205 7.65 0.81 -6.21
CA LEU A 205 8.00 1.37 -7.51
C LEU A 205 9.42 1.96 -7.58
N THR A 206 9.95 2.50 -6.48
CA THR A 206 11.22 3.24 -6.48
C THR A 206 12.21 2.76 -5.44
N GLY A 207 11.94 1.64 -4.77
CA GLY A 207 12.83 1.06 -3.76
C GLY A 207 13.87 0.08 -4.31
N SER A 208 13.93 -0.13 -5.62
CA SER A 208 14.98 -0.94 -6.25
C SER A 208 16.19 -0.06 -6.58
N GLU A 209 17.37 -0.42 -6.09
CA GLU A 209 18.67 0.20 -6.39
C GLU A 209 19.77 -0.88 -6.36
N ASN A 210 21.00 -0.50 -6.73
CA ASN A 210 22.17 -1.39 -6.69
C ASN A 210 23.37 -0.71 -6.01
N ASP A 211 23.17 0.31 -5.18
CA ASP A 211 24.22 1.12 -4.55
C ASP A 211 25.15 0.28 -3.71
N ILE A 212 24.62 -0.68 -2.93
CA ILE A 212 25.43 -1.55 -2.09
C ILE A 212 26.32 -2.46 -2.96
N GLU A 213 25.72 -3.10 -3.96
CA GLU A 213 26.39 -3.98 -4.92
C GLU A 213 27.46 -3.23 -5.72
N TYR A 214 27.13 -2.04 -6.23
CA TYR A 214 28.01 -1.19 -7.02
C TYR A 214 29.13 -0.60 -6.17
N THR A 215 28.84 -0.20 -4.92
CA THR A 215 29.87 0.24 -3.97
C THR A 215 30.84 -0.89 -3.64
N ASN A 216 30.37 -2.13 -3.48
CA ASN A 216 31.23 -3.28 -3.31
C ASN A 216 32.03 -3.61 -4.60
N ALA A 217 31.43 -3.47 -5.77
CA ALA A 217 32.10 -3.70 -7.05
C ALA A 217 33.28 -2.75 -7.28
N LYS A 218 33.22 -1.51 -6.78
CA LYS A 218 34.36 -0.57 -6.78
C LYS A 218 35.58 -1.07 -5.99
N SER A 219 35.42 -2.04 -5.08
CA SER A 219 36.56 -2.69 -4.41
C SER A 219 37.28 -3.72 -5.29
N PHE A 220 36.70 -4.13 -6.42
CA PHE A 220 37.25 -5.14 -7.33
C PHE A 220 37.68 -4.56 -8.68
N PHE A 221 37.02 -3.51 -9.16
CA PHE A 221 37.31 -2.88 -10.44
C PHE A 221 38.07 -1.57 -10.26
N SER A 222 38.91 -1.22 -11.25
CA SER A 222 39.40 0.15 -11.37
C SER A 222 38.22 1.09 -11.64
N GLU A 223 38.36 2.38 -11.33
CA GLU A 223 37.33 3.38 -11.66
C GLU A 223 37.01 3.37 -13.17
N GLU A 224 38.03 3.23 -14.01
CA GLU A 224 37.88 3.15 -15.45
C GLU A 224 37.05 1.93 -15.89
N ASP A 225 37.33 0.75 -15.35
CA ASP A 225 36.58 -0.47 -15.69
C ASP A 225 35.17 -0.46 -15.12
N PHE A 226 34.99 0.07 -13.90
CA PHE A 226 33.68 0.25 -13.30
C PHE A 226 32.80 1.15 -14.16
N ASN A 227 33.33 2.31 -14.60
CA ASN A 227 32.59 3.25 -15.44
C ASN A 227 32.29 2.70 -16.85
N LYS A 228 33.09 1.74 -17.35
CA LYS A 228 32.77 1.01 -18.61
C LYS A 228 31.63 0.01 -18.44
N LEU A 229 31.57 -0.67 -17.31
CA LEU A 229 30.57 -1.71 -17.02
C LEU A 229 29.23 -1.12 -16.53
N TYR A 230 29.30 -0.04 -15.74
CA TYR A 230 28.16 0.62 -15.09
C TYR A 230 28.21 2.13 -15.35
N PRO A 231 28.13 2.58 -16.62
CA PRO A 231 28.15 4.00 -16.92
C PRO A 231 26.92 4.69 -16.33
N ALA A 232 27.11 5.90 -15.81
CA ALA A 232 26.00 6.76 -15.41
C ALA A 232 25.22 7.18 -16.67
N PHE A 233 24.04 6.61 -16.87
CA PHE A 233 23.15 7.02 -17.96
C PHE A 233 22.34 8.24 -17.52
N GLN A 234 22.62 9.38 -18.15
CA GLN A 234 21.76 10.53 -18.03
C GLN A 234 20.60 10.37 -19.02
N ASP A 235 19.49 9.83 -18.54
CA ASP A 235 18.25 9.84 -19.31
C ASP A 235 17.81 11.29 -19.55
N SER A 236 17.28 11.55 -20.74
CA SER A 236 16.95 12.87 -21.25
C SER A 236 16.01 13.60 -20.27
N LEU A 237 16.54 14.65 -19.64
CA LEU A 237 15.86 15.47 -18.63
C LEU A 237 14.88 16.49 -19.22
N ASP A 238 14.62 16.48 -20.54
CA ASP A 238 13.72 17.47 -21.14
C ASP A 238 12.34 17.37 -20.46
N PRO A 239 11.98 18.34 -19.60
CA PRO A 239 10.71 18.27 -18.91
C PRO A 239 9.62 18.40 -19.98
N ILE A 240 8.61 17.53 -19.92
CA ILE A 240 7.42 17.61 -20.79
C ILE A 240 6.50 18.71 -20.26
N VAL A 241 7.03 19.93 -20.22
CA VAL A 241 6.32 21.15 -19.85
C VAL A 241 6.37 22.12 -21.03
N PRO A 242 5.37 22.99 -21.20
CA PRO A 242 5.40 23.98 -22.26
C PRO A 242 6.72 24.76 -22.26
N LYS A 243 7.33 24.93 -23.44
CA LYS A 243 8.55 25.73 -23.58
C LYS A 243 8.31 27.13 -23.01
N GLY A 244 9.18 27.56 -22.10
CA GLY A 244 9.06 28.84 -21.39
C GLY A 244 8.30 28.77 -20.07
N THR A 245 7.93 27.58 -19.58
CA THR A 245 7.43 27.41 -18.21
C THR A 245 8.46 27.95 -17.23
N VAL A 246 8.09 28.98 -16.46
CA VAL A 246 8.95 29.59 -15.45
C VAL A 246 8.81 28.80 -14.16
N PHE A 247 9.89 28.12 -13.76
CA PHE A 247 9.97 27.50 -12.44
C PHE A 247 10.65 28.46 -11.47
N SER A 248 10.18 28.50 -10.23
CA SER A 248 10.92 29.13 -9.14
C SER A 248 12.31 28.49 -9.05
N ALA A 249 13.32 29.30 -8.78
CA ALA A 249 14.65 28.76 -8.50
C ALA A 249 14.55 27.80 -7.29
N PRO A 250 15.21 26.63 -7.34
CA PRO A 250 15.20 25.71 -6.20
C PRO A 250 15.79 26.43 -4.98
N GLU A 251 15.07 26.40 -3.86
CA GLU A 251 15.53 27.04 -2.60
C GLU A 251 16.78 26.35 -2.03
N VAL A 252 17.00 25.08 -2.42
CA VAL A 252 18.13 24.26 -1.97
C VAL A 252 19.04 23.99 -3.16
N HIS A 253 20.29 24.43 -3.05
CA HIS A 253 21.37 24.06 -3.96
C HIS A 253 22.25 23.01 -3.27
N PRO A 254 22.09 21.71 -3.57
CA PRO A 254 22.93 20.69 -2.98
C PRO A 254 24.38 20.90 -3.40
N VAL A 255 25.27 21.01 -2.42
CA VAL A 255 26.73 21.06 -2.63
C VAL A 255 27.28 19.69 -2.28
N ALA A 256 27.89 19.01 -3.24
CA ALA A 256 28.59 17.75 -2.97
C ALA A 256 29.68 18.01 -1.92
N PRO A 257 29.73 17.23 -0.82
CA PRO A 257 30.80 17.36 0.16
C PRO A 257 32.18 17.20 -0.49
N ALA A 258 33.15 18.03 -0.10
CA ALA A 258 34.52 17.98 -0.66
C ALA A 258 35.21 16.62 -0.45
N ASP A 259 34.84 15.94 0.64
CA ASP A 259 35.33 14.61 1.02
C ASP A 259 34.19 13.57 0.91
N ALA A 260 33.31 13.68 -0.10
CA ALA A 260 32.29 12.68 -0.37
C ALA A 260 32.96 11.35 -0.77
N ASP A 261 33.44 10.62 0.23
CA ASP A 261 33.99 9.29 0.09
C ASP A 261 32.82 8.30 0.03
N THR A 262 32.73 7.53 -1.04
CA THR A 262 31.85 6.36 -1.06
C THR A 262 32.32 5.39 0.02
N ALA A 263 31.43 4.98 0.92
CA ALA A 263 31.79 4.02 1.97
C ALA A 263 32.24 2.69 1.35
N TYR A 264 33.55 2.41 1.28
CA TYR A 264 34.03 1.10 0.82
C TYR A 264 33.74 0.03 1.87
N PHE A 265 32.76 -0.83 1.60
CA PHE A 265 32.36 -1.88 2.52
C PHE A 265 33.43 -2.97 2.68
N ASN A 266 34.40 -3.08 1.76
CA ASN A 266 35.52 -4.04 1.79
C ASN A 266 35.08 -5.46 2.21
N TRP A 267 33.89 -5.88 1.76
CA TRP A 267 33.34 -7.17 2.10
C TRP A 267 34.17 -8.26 1.40
N LYS A 268 35.05 -8.90 2.17
CA LYS A 268 35.98 -9.93 1.65
C LYS A 268 35.32 -11.29 1.38
N GLY A 269 34.04 -11.43 1.71
CA GLY A 269 33.26 -12.61 1.38
C GLY A 269 32.44 -12.36 0.12
N VAL A 270 32.57 -13.25 -0.86
CA VAL A 270 31.53 -13.38 -1.89
C VAL A 270 30.33 -14.01 -1.20
N SER A 271 29.46 -13.19 -0.59
CA SER A 271 28.09 -13.68 -0.38
C SER A 271 27.55 -13.94 -1.77
N SER A 272 27.03 -15.14 -2.02
CA SER A 272 26.32 -15.44 -3.25
C SER A 272 25.00 -14.67 -3.25
N LEU A 273 25.07 -13.35 -3.38
CA LEU A 273 23.97 -12.58 -3.92
C LEU A 273 23.86 -13.09 -5.35
N GLN A 274 22.98 -14.06 -5.56
CA GLN A 274 22.49 -14.35 -6.90
C GLN A 274 21.95 -13.01 -7.39
N PRO A 275 22.58 -12.37 -8.39
CA PRO A 275 22.05 -11.11 -8.89
C PRO A 275 20.60 -11.40 -9.27
N ALA A 276 19.67 -10.63 -8.69
CA ALA A 276 18.27 -10.75 -9.04
C ALA A 276 18.21 -10.59 -10.55
N LYS A 277 17.90 -11.68 -11.26
CA LYS A 277 17.86 -11.65 -12.71
C LYS A 277 16.78 -10.65 -13.07
N THR A 278 17.18 -9.55 -13.72
CA THR A 278 16.24 -8.57 -14.22
C THR A 278 15.24 -9.29 -15.09
N ASP A 279 13.96 -9.16 -14.75
CA ASP A 279 12.92 -9.72 -15.58
C ASP A 279 12.86 -8.89 -16.87
N LYS A 280 13.13 -9.54 -18.00
CA LYS A 280 13.11 -8.90 -19.32
C LYS A 280 11.72 -8.36 -19.68
N ASP A 281 10.69 -8.84 -19.00
CA ASP A 281 9.30 -8.46 -19.20
C ASP A 281 8.84 -7.40 -18.17
N ASN A 282 9.73 -6.94 -17.28
CA ASN A 282 9.46 -5.84 -16.36
C ASN A 282 9.59 -4.48 -17.07
N GLY A 283 8.58 -3.62 -16.92
CA GLY A 283 8.55 -2.31 -17.56
C GLY A 283 7.17 -1.70 -17.55
N SER A 284 6.97 -0.66 -18.35
CA SER A 284 5.64 -0.10 -18.63
C SER A 284 5.73 0.68 -19.93
N ASN A 285 4.64 0.74 -20.68
CA ASN A 285 4.59 1.53 -21.91
C ASN A 285 3.73 2.78 -21.72
N ASN A 286 4.16 3.88 -22.31
CA ASN A 286 3.27 4.98 -22.65
C ASN A 286 3.70 5.63 -23.96
N TRP A 287 2.73 6.22 -24.66
CA TRP A 287 3.01 7.09 -25.79
C TRP A 287 1.84 8.05 -26.02
N ALA A 288 2.16 9.23 -26.55
CA ALA A 288 1.18 10.23 -26.93
C ALA A 288 1.39 10.63 -28.40
N ILE A 289 0.30 10.70 -29.16
CA ILE A 289 0.29 11.17 -30.55
C ILE A 289 -0.50 12.48 -30.60
N SER A 290 0.14 13.53 -31.12
CA SER A 290 -0.52 14.81 -31.41
C SER A 290 -1.66 14.62 -32.43
N GLY A 291 -2.76 15.36 -32.27
CA GLY A 291 -3.87 15.34 -33.21
C GLY A 291 -3.49 15.67 -34.66
N ALA A 292 -2.42 16.45 -34.88
CA ALA A 292 -1.88 16.71 -36.22
C ALA A 292 -1.35 15.46 -36.93
N LYS A 293 -1.11 14.37 -36.18
CA LYS A 293 -0.63 13.07 -36.67
C LYS A 293 -1.72 11.99 -36.65
N THR A 294 -2.97 12.32 -36.33
CA THR A 294 -4.09 11.37 -36.30
C THR A 294 -5.12 11.70 -37.37
N LYS A 295 -5.81 10.67 -37.91
CA LYS A 295 -6.87 10.86 -38.91
C LYS A 295 -8.07 11.64 -38.35
N SER A 296 -8.34 11.54 -37.06
CA SER A 296 -9.45 12.22 -36.37
C SER A 296 -9.15 13.69 -36.04
N GLY A 297 -7.89 14.13 -36.16
CA GLY A 297 -7.44 15.43 -35.66
C GLY A 297 -7.37 15.54 -34.12
N ARG A 298 -7.70 14.47 -33.38
CA ARG A 298 -7.68 14.43 -31.91
C ARG A 298 -6.44 13.70 -31.39
N PRO A 299 -5.85 14.12 -30.26
CA PRO A 299 -4.72 13.41 -29.66
C PRO A 299 -5.10 12.00 -29.22
N ILE A 300 -4.12 11.10 -29.18
CA ILE A 300 -4.26 9.73 -28.64
C ILE A 300 -3.21 9.56 -27.55
N LEU A 301 -3.64 9.12 -26.38
CA LEU A 301 -2.77 8.65 -25.30
C LEU A 301 -2.93 7.13 -25.16
N CYS A 302 -1.82 6.43 -25.04
CA CYS A 302 -1.78 5.04 -24.62
C CYS A 302 -0.96 4.96 -23.33
N ASN A 303 -1.54 4.37 -22.28
CA ASN A 303 -0.83 4.07 -21.04
C ASN A 303 -1.09 2.61 -20.66
N ASP A 304 -0.01 1.88 -20.43
CA ASP A 304 0.01 0.43 -20.27
C ASP A 304 1.03 0.07 -19.17
N PRO A 305 0.68 0.31 -17.89
CA PRO A 305 1.56 -0.01 -16.77
C PRO A 305 1.64 -1.52 -16.54
N HIS A 306 2.85 -2.08 -16.45
CA HIS A 306 3.04 -3.51 -16.11
C HIS A 306 3.46 -3.63 -14.66
N LEU A 307 2.57 -4.21 -13.85
CA LEU A 307 2.81 -4.53 -12.45
C LEU A 307 2.60 -6.03 -12.25
N GLY A 308 3.09 -6.56 -11.13
CA GLY A 308 2.89 -7.95 -10.77
C GLY A 308 1.41 -8.35 -10.81
N LEU A 309 1.10 -9.50 -11.43
CA LEU A 309 -0.26 -10.03 -11.47
C LEU A 309 -0.65 -10.53 -10.08
N ASN A 310 -1.68 -9.91 -9.51
CA ASN A 310 -2.19 -10.21 -8.18
C ASN A 310 -3.69 -10.53 -8.23
N LEU A 311 -4.16 -11.34 -7.30
CA LEU A 311 -5.58 -11.56 -7.06
C LEU A 311 -5.90 -11.19 -5.60
N PRO A 312 -6.72 -10.15 -5.36
CA PRO A 312 -7.33 -9.24 -6.34
C PRO A 312 -6.31 -8.33 -7.05
N SER A 313 -6.68 -7.81 -8.22
CA SER A 313 -5.86 -6.86 -9.00
C SER A 313 -5.51 -5.62 -8.17
N LEU A 314 -4.35 -4.99 -8.40
CA LEU A 314 -4.01 -3.73 -7.73
C LEU A 314 -4.98 -2.61 -8.11
N TRP A 315 -5.31 -2.52 -9.40
CA TRP A 315 -6.17 -1.48 -9.94
C TRP A 315 -7.65 -1.78 -9.68
N TYR A 316 -8.41 -0.72 -9.45
CA TYR A 316 -9.88 -0.74 -9.37
C TYR A 316 -10.43 0.23 -10.43
N GLU A 317 -11.05 -0.31 -11.49
CA GLU A 317 -11.64 0.50 -12.56
C GLU A 317 -12.93 1.14 -12.06
N MET A 318 -13.12 2.44 -12.30
CA MET A 318 -14.34 3.16 -11.94
C MET A 318 -14.51 4.49 -12.70
N GLN A 319 -15.74 4.99 -12.72
CA GLN A 319 -16.07 6.36 -13.11
C GLN A 319 -16.57 7.16 -11.90
N ILE A 320 -16.15 8.42 -11.81
CA ILE A 320 -16.68 9.39 -10.86
C ILE A 320 -17.16 10.61 -11.65
N SER A 321 -18.44 10.92 -11.52
CA SER A 321 -19.09 12.07 -12.15
C SER A 321 -19.71 12.97 -11.08
N THR A 322 -19.30 14.23 -11.11
CA THR A 322 -19.84 15.36 -10.34
C THR A 322 -20.31 16.45 -11.32
N PRO A 323 -20.96 17.54 -10.86
CA PRO A 323 -21.21 18.70 -11.71
C PRO A 323 -19.94 19.42 -12.19
N SER A 324 -18.81 19.22 -11.52
CA SER A 324 -17.54 19.89 -11.81
C SER A 324 -16.58 19.07 -12.66
N TYR A 325 -16.64 17.74 -12.58
CA TYR A 325 -15.79 16.86 -13.38
C TYR A 325 -16.44 15.50 -13.65
N ASN A 326 -15.95 14.84 -14.69
CA ASN A 326 -16.34 13.49 -15.05
C ASN A 326 -15.09 12.71 -15.46
N SER A 327 -14.62 11.82 -14.57
CA SER A 327 -13.35 11.09 -14.75
C SER A 327 -13.59 9.59 -14.77
N TYR A 328 -12.96 8.92 -15.72
CA TYR A 328 -12.98 7.46 -15.87
C TYR A 328 -11.55 6.92 -15.89
N GLY A 329 -11.31 5.82 -15.19
CA GLY A 329 -10.01 5.17 -15.22
C GLY A 329 -9.86 4.15 -14.10
N VAL A 330 -8.66 4.09 -13.54
CA VAL A 330 -8.33 3.19 -12.43
C VAL A 330 -7.87 3.97 -11.19
N SER A 331 -8.34 3.52 -10.04
CA SER A 331 -7.98 3.99 -8.71
C SER A 331 -7.19 2.92 -7.94
N PHE A 332 -6.64 3.32 -6.80
CA PHE A 332 -6.06 2.38 -5.83
C PHE A 332 -7.03 2.14 -4.65
N PRO A 333 -7.43 0.89 -4.37
CA PRO A 333 -8.07 0.54 -3.12
C PRO A 333 -7.16 0.87 -1.93
N GLY A 334 -7.42 1.98 -1.25
CA GLY A 334 -6.57 2.51 -0.18
C GLY A 334 -6.27 4.00 -0.30
N ALA A 335 -6.54 4.63 -1.44
CA ALA A 335 -6.35 6.06 -1.66
C ALA A 335 -7.48 6.66 -2.54
N PRO A 336 -7.81 7.95 -2.35
CA PRO A 336 -8.81 8.63 -3.17
C PRO A 336 -8.29 8.96 -4.59
N ALA A 337 -9.22 9.36 -5.46
CA ALA A 337 -9.05 9.82 -6.84
C ALA A 337 -8.75 8.74 -7.90
N ILE A 338 -8.82 9.16 -9.17
CA ILE A 338 -8.47 8.36 -10.36
C ILE A 338 -6.99 8.62 -10.69
N ILE A 339 -6.18 7.57 -10.64
CA ILE A 339 -4.71 7.68 -10.76
C ILE A 339 -4.27 7.68 -12.22
N ILE A 340 -4.88 6.82 -13.03
CA ILE A 340 -4.68 6.73 -14.48
C ILE A 340 -6.05 6.80 -15.10
N GLY A 341 -6.24 7.66 -16.10
CA GLY A 341 -7.56 7.79 -16.69
C GLY A 341 -7.67 8.93 -17.70
N PHE A 342 -8.91 9.33 -17.91
CA PHE A 342 -9.28 10.45 -18.75
C PHE A 342 -10.57 11.09 -18.24
N ASN A 343 -10.82 12.30 -18.71
CA ASN A 343 -12.08 13.00 -18.52
C ASN A 343 -12.53 13.60 -19.87
N ASP A 344 -13.52 14.48 -19.82
CA ASP A 344 -14.10 15.10 -21.02
C ASP A 344 -13.10 15.98 -21.81
N SER A 345 -11.94 16.32 -21.24
CA SER A 345 -10.98 17.28 -21.80
C SER A 345 -9.56 16.75 -21.97
N ILE A 346 -9.07 15.87 -21.08
CA ILE A 346 -7.70 15.37 -21.06
C ILE A 346 -7.63 13.88 -20.73
N ALA A 347 -6.48 13.26 -21.04
CA ALA A 347 -6.11 11.93 -20.59
C ALA A 347 -4.73 11.97 -19.95
N TRP A 348 -4.49 11.14 -18.93
CA TRP A 348 -3.24 11.04 -18.21
C TRP A 348 -2.91 9.59 -17.87
N GLY A 349 -1.63 9.33 -17.69
CA GLY A 349 -1.13 8.02 -17.34
C GLY A 349 0.26 8.12 -16.74
N VAL A 350 0.71 7.03 -16.12
CA VAL A 350 2.00 6.98 -15.43
C VAL A 350 2.79 5.75 -15.84
N THR A 351 4.10 5.89 -15.89
CA THR A 351 5.07 4.80 -16.08
C THR A 351 6.25 5.04 -15.16
N ASN A 352 6.91 3.97 -14.72
CA ASN A 352 8.08 4.09 -13.87
C ASN A 352 9.25 4.72 -14.64
N ALA A 353 9.89 5.74 -14.05
CA ALA A 353 11.05 6.41 -14.63
C ALA A 353 12.39 5.70 -14.31
N ALA A 354 12.35 4.63 -13.51
CA ALA A 354 13.51 3.86 -13.06
C ALA A 354 14.64 4.75 -12.49
N ARG A 355 14.24 5.80 -11.75
CA ARG A 355 15.18 6.72 -11.11
C ARG A 355 15.63 6.14 -9.79
N ASP A 356 16.93 6.24 -9.54
CA ASP A 356 17.47 6.05 -8.20
C ASP A 356 17.10 7.25 -7.33
N VAL A 357 16.43 6.96 -6.21
CA VAL A 357 15.89 7.94 -5.27
C VAL A 357 16.18 7.56 -3.81
N ARG A 358 17.12 6.64 -3.57
CA ARG A 358 17.45 6.16 -2.22
C ARG A 358 18.95 6.18 -1.99
N ASP A 359 19.38 7.02 -1.05
CA ASP A 359 20.77 7.08 -0.62
C ASP A 359 21.03 6.25 0.65
N TYR A 360 22.24 5.69 0.74
CA TYR A 360 22.72 5.00 1.93
C TYR A 360 23.85 5.78 2.62
N TYR A 361 23.72 5.93 3.94
CA TYR A 361 24.74 6.58 4.76
C TYR A 361 25.32 5.61 5.78
N LYS A 362 26.65 5.55 5.86
CA LYS A 362 27.35 4.86 6.94
C LYS A 362 27.35 5.75 8.19
N ILE A 363 26.53 5.38 9.16
CA ILE A 363 26.42 6.14 10.41
C ILE A 363 27.42 5.64 11.45
N GLN A 364 28.20 6.56 12.00
CA GLN A 364 29.01 6.31 13.20
C GLN A 364 28.21 6.68 14.45
N PHE A 365 27.75 5.67 15.19
CA PHE A 365 27.16 5.86 16.51
C PHE A 365 28.24 5.95 17.60
N ARG A 366 27.95 6.69 18.67
CA ARG A 366 28.88 6.89 19.79
C ARG A 366 29.16 5.60 20.56
N ASP A 367 28.15 4.77 20.70
CA ASP A 367 28.19 3.47 21.38
C ASP A 367 27.08 2.53 20.87
N LYS A 368 26.97 1.33 21.47
CA LYS A 368 25.99 0.30 21.09
C LYS A 368 24.53 0.69 21.39
N LEU A 369 24.28 1.67 22.25
CA LEU A 369 22.93 2.15 22.55
C LEU A 369 22.37 3.02 21.42
N LYS A 370 23.22 3.46 20.47
CA LYS A 370 22.83 4.23 19.28
C LYS A 370 22.05 5.51 19.57
N THR A 371 22.20 6.08 20.77
CA THR A 371 21.49 7.31 21.18
C THR A 371 22.09 8.57 20.59
N GLN A 372 23.33 8.52 20.12
CA GLN A 372 24.01 9.62 19.46
C GLN A 372 24.81 9.15 18.25
N TYR A 373 24.82 9.96 17.19
CA TYR A 373 25.58 9.71 15.96
C TYR A 373 26.44 10.93 15.60
N LEU A 374 27.54 10.68 14.87
CA LEU A 374 28.46 11.72 14.43
C LEU A 374 27.94 12.38 13.16
N PHE A 375 27.76 13.70 13.18
CA PHE A 375 27.37 14.50 12.02
C PHE A 375 28.13 15.83 12.02
N ASN A 376 28.84 16.13 10.93
CA ASN A 376 29.68 17.33 10.79
C ASN A 376 30.62 17.58 11.97
N GLY A 377 31.30 16.51 12.42
CA GLY A 377 32.25 16.56 13.54
C GLY A 377 31.61 16.70 14.94
N GLN A 378 30.28 16.70 15.04
CA GLN A 378 29.55 16.84 16.30
C GLN A 378 28.69 15.60 16.59
N TRP A 379 28.62 15.19 17.86
CA TRP A 379 27.68 14.17 18.29
C TRP A 379 26.26 14.77 18.38
N LYS A 380 25.35 14.28 17.55
CA LYS A 380 23.92 14.63 17.54
C LYS A 380 23.11 13.49 18.16
N ASN A 381 21.98 13.81 18.77
CA ASN A 381 21.08 12.79 19.31
C ASN A 381 20.33 12.11 18.18
N ALA A 382 20.26 10.78 18.20
CA ALA A 382 19.37 9.99 17.36
C ALA A 382 17.97 9.94 17.99
N GLU A 383 16.94 9.96 17.16
CA GLU A 383 15.56 9.77 17.60
C GLU A 383 15.32 8.27 17.87
N GLN A 384 15.17 7.89 19.14
CA GLN A 384 14.90 6.50 19.54
C GLN A 384 13.40 6.24 19.54
N THR A 385 12.97 5.23 18.80
CA THR A 385 11.59 4.73 18.80
C THR A 385 11.57 3.29 19.28
N VAL A 386 10.80 3.02 20.35
CA VAL A 386 10.53 1.65 20.79
C VAL A 386 9.39 1.11 19.96
N GLU A 387 9.70 0.15 19.09
CA GLU A 387 8.74 -0.56 18.26
C GLU A 387 8.16 -1.76 19.05
N THR A 388 6.84 -1.91 18.96
CA THR A 388 6.10 -3.00 19.60
C THR A 388 5.53 -3.91 18.52
N TYR A 389 5.84 -5.20 18.60
CA TYR A 389 5.36 -6.23 17.67
C TYR A 389 4.40 -7.14 18.43
N LEU A 390 3.11 -7.09 18.08
CA LEU A 390 2.11 -7.98 18.64
C LEU A 390 2.08 -9.27 17.82
N MET A 391 1.99 -10.42 18.49
CA MET A 391 1.83 -11.72 17.85
C MET A 391 0.35 -12.12 17.87
N LYS A 392 -0.03 -12.99 16.93
CA LYS A 392 -1.38 -13.56 16.85
C LYS A 392 -1.87 -14.21 18.17
N ASP A 393 -0.96 -14.78 18.96
CA ASP A 393 -1.29 -15.40 20.26
C ASP A 393 -1.39 -14.40 21.43
N GLY A 394 -1.20 -13.10 21.16
CA GLY A 394 -1.22 -12.02 22.12
C GLY A 394 0.13 -11.76 22.80
N SER A 395 1.18 -12.54 22.50
CA SER A 395 2.53 -12.23 22.98
C SER A 395 3.09 -10.97 22.33
N VAL A 396 4.00 -10.29 23.02
CA VAL A 396 4.54 -9.00 22.61
C VAL A 396 6.06 -9.04 22.58
N LEU A 397 6.64 -8.53 21.50
CA LEU A 397 8.08 -8.34 21.36
C LEU A 397 8.39 -6.85 21.19
N TYR A 398 9.49 -6.40 21.78
CA TYR A 398 9.99 -5.03 21.65
C TYR A 398 11.30 -5.01 20.87
N ASP A 399 11.48 -3.98 20.05
CA ASP A 399 12.77 -3.62 19.43
C ASP A 399 12.93 -2.10 19.50
N THR A 400 14.15 -1.58 19.37
CA THR A 400 14.41 -0.14 19.33
C THR A 400 15.03 0.23 18.00
N VAL A 401 14.40 1.19 17.31
CA VAL A 401 14.89 1.77 16.06
C VAL A 401 15.45 3.16 16.36
N ALA A 402 16.63 3.45 15.81
CA ALA A 402 17.31 4.74 15.93
C ALA A 402 17.27 5.45 14.57
N TYR A 403 16.55 6.58 14.48
CA TYR A 403 16.53 7.45 13.32
C TYR A 403 17.57 8.56 13.48
N THR A 404 18.25 8.91 12.39
CA THR A 404 19.38 9.86 12.37
C THR A 404 19.04 11.12 11.58
#